data_AF-A0A2S9IGT5-F1
#
_entry.id   AF-A0A2S9IGT5-F1
#
_cell.length_a   1.000
_cell.length_b   1.000
_cell.length_c   1.000
_cell.angle_alpha   90.00
_cell.angle_beta   90.00
_cell.angle_gamma   90.00
#
_symmetry.space_group_name_H-M   'P 1'
#
loop_
_entity.id
_entity.type
_entity.pdbx_description
1 polymer ?
#
loop_
_entity_poly.entity_id
_entity_poly.type
_entity_poly.pdbx_seq_one_letter_code
_entity_poly.pdbx_strand_id
1 'polypeptide(L)'
;MKTFAVLILSFLLCSCSLKLGNEKKGGAIEYFEKNYSTQTRMPFPGGGVYLNMERYLYPMVVKYCYNQNARLIENWCVDQNQKPLFRLTNTPSGTVPVYVNGTSFNTPMASFLVIIERSDSMTDAEWLAAAINKYEFDPKKIAAGIQAQKE
;
A
#
# COMPACT_ATOMS: atom_id res chain seq x y z
N MET A 1 -51.98 -31.16 -6.37
CA MET A 1 -51.12 -31.50 -5.20
C MET A 1 -50.07 -32.49 -5.68
N LYS A 2 -48.77 -32.23 -5.80
CA LYS A 2 -47.85 -31.47 -4.96
C LYS A 2 -46.81 -30.79 -5.87
N THR A 3 -47.04 -29.52 -6.18
CA THR A 3 -46.01 -28.58 -6.66
C THR A 3 -45.22 -28.12 -5.43
N PHE A 4 -44.21 -28.88 -5.01
CA PHE A 4 -43.37 -28.51 -3.85
C PHE A 4 -41.89 -28.90 -3.97
N ALA A 5 -41.42 -29.28 -5.17
CA ALA A 5 -40.03 -29.66 -5.40
C ALA A 5 -39.24 -28.64 -6.26
N VAL A 6 -39.57 -27.35 -6.16
CA VAL A 6 -38.95 -26.27 -6.98
C VAL A 6 -38.11 -25.28 -6.15
N LEU A 7 -38.01 -25.42 -4.82
CA LEU A 7 -37.48 -24.35 -3.96
C LEU A 7 -36.21 -24.65 -3.15
N ILE A 8 -35.53 -25.78 -3.41
CA ILE A 8 -34.25 -26.11 -2.70
C ILE A 8 -33.07 -26.25 -3.66
N LEU A 9 -33.29 -26.24 -4.99
CA LEU A 9 -32.22 -26.33 -5.99
C LEU A 9 -31.74 -24.95 -6.51
N SER A 10 -32.11 -23.86 -5.83
CA SER A 10 -31.78 -22.49 -6.23
C SER A 10 -30.85 -21.76 -5.25
N PHE A 11 -30.39 -22.41 -4.17
CA PHE A 11 -29.43 -21.84 -3.22
C PHE A 11 -27.98 -22.35 -3.36
N LEU A 12 -27.70 -23.26 -4.31
CA LEU A 12 -26.39 -23.92 -4.45
C LEU A 12 -25.50 -23.40 -5.59
N LEU A 13 -25.88 -22.30 -6.26
CA LEU A 13 -25.09 -21.68 -7.33
C LEU A 13 -24.80 -20.18 -7.12
N CYS A 14 -25.03 -19.64 -5.92
CA CYS A 14 -24.47 -18.35 -5.51
C CYS A 14 -22.98 -18.46 -5.11
N SER A 15 -22.27 -19.46 -5.60
CA SER A 15 -20.83 -19.38 -5.83
C SER A 15 -20.58 -18.54 -7.08
N CYS A 16 -21.05 -17.28 -7.06
CA CYS A 16 -20.34 -16.25 -7.79
C CYS A 16 -18.99 -16.14 -7.11
N SER A 17 -18.05 -16.99 -7.54
CA SER A 17 -16.64 -16.62 -7.55
C SER A 17 -16.59 -15.37 -8.40
N LEU A 18 -16.82 -14.21 -7.76
CA LEU A 18 -16.30 -12.94 -8.24
C LEU A 18 -14.82 -13.20 -8.37
N LYS A 19 -14.42 -13.56 -9.59
CA LYS A 19 -13.07 -13.44 -10.07
C LYS A 19 -12.83 -11.92 -10.09
N LEU A 20 -12.62 -11.37 -8.89
CA LEU A 20 -11.94 -10.10 -8.69
C LEU A 20 -10.73 -10.22 -9.59
N GLY A 21 -10.72 -9.38 -10.63
CA GLY A 21 -9.77 -9.47 -11.73
C GLY A 21 -8.37 -9.68 -11.18
N ASN A 22 -7.58 -10.48 -11.91
CA ASN A 22 -6.17 -10.79 -11.65
C ASN A 22 -5.55 -9.80 -10.67
N GLU A 23 -5.09 -10.30 -9.50
CA GLU A 23 -4.37 -9.51 -8.50
C GLU A 23 -3.50 -8.48 -9.22
N LYS A 24 -3.87 -7.20 -9.11
CA LYS A 24 -3.02 -6.14 -9.62
C LYS A 24 -1.81 -6.14 -8.70
N LYS A 25 -0.75 -6.74 -9.22
CA LYS A 25 0.57 -6.83 -8.64
C LYS A 25 1.11 -5.41 -8.49
N GLY A 26 0.92 -4.81 -7.32
CA GLY A 26 1.01 -3.36 -7.18
C GLY A 26 -0.39 -2.74 -7.36
N GLY A 27 -0.93 -2.21 -6.27
CA GLY A 27 -2.32 -1.73 -6.20
C GLY A 27 -2.65 -0.90 -4.97
N ALA A 28 -1.69 -0.68 -4.07
CA ALA A 28 -1.92 0.14 -2.89
C ALA A 28 -2.15 1.60 -3.31
N ILE A 29 -1.31 2.12 -4.20
CA ILE A 29 -1.44 3.48 -4.73
C ILE A 29 -2.79 3.64 -5.44
N GLU A 30 -3.14 2.75 -6.37
CA GLU A 30 -4.43 2.79 -7.09
C GLU A 30 -5.62 2.70 -6.14
N TYR A 31 -5.52 1.86 -5.11
CA TYR A 31 -6.56 1.75 -4.09
C TYR A 31 -6.75 3.06 -3.34
N PHE A 32 -5.67 3.69 -2.85
CA PHE A 32 -5.79 4.92 -2.10
C PHE A 32 -6.27 6.09 -2.96
N GLU A 33 -5.79 6.21 -4.19
CA GLU A 33 -6.26 7.22 -5.15
C GLU A 33 -7.76 7.09 -5.46
N LYS A 34 -8.29 5.85 -5.49
CA LYS A 34 -9.72 5.60 -5.75
C LYS A 34 -10.62 5.90 -4.55
N ASN A 35 -10.12 5.74 -3.32
CA ASN A 35 -10.94 5.73 -2.11
C ASN A 35 -10.75 6.95 -1.20
N TYR A 36 -9.67 7.72 -1.38
CA TYR A 36 -9.32 8.85 -0.51
C TYR A 36 -8.78 10.03 -1.32
N SER A 37 -8.75 11.21 -0.69
CA SER A 37 -8.05 12.36 -1.25
C SER A 37 -6.55 12.17 -1.08
N THR A 38 -5.84 12.10 -2.19
CA THR A 38 -4.38 11.97 -2.27
C THR A 38 -3.79 13.22 -2.92
N GLN A 39 -2.50 13.47 -2.71
CA GLN A 39 -1.87 14.70 -3.20
C GLN A 39 -1.10 14.52 -4.50
N THR A 40 -0.16 13.57 -4.53
CA THR A 40 0.79 13.48 -5.63
C THR A 40 1.28 12.05 -5.80
N ARG A 41 1.26 11.58 -7.05
CA ARG A 41 1.89 10.34 -7.51
C ARG A 41 3.07 10.69 -8.41
N MET A 42 4.28 10.20 -8.08
CA MET A 42 5.47 10.43 -8.91
C MET A 42 6.40 9.22 -8.93
N PRO A 43 7.24 9.07 -9.97
CA PRO A 43 8.32 8.10 -9.98
C PRO A 43 9.22 8.28 -8.76
N PHE A 44 9.67 7.17 -8.17
CA PHE A 44 10.58 7.14 -7.04
C PHE A 44 11.92 6.49 -7.44
N PRO A 45 13.08 7.04 -7.01
CA PRO A 45 14.39 6.52 -7.39
C PRO A 45 14.53 5.04 -7.06
N GLY A 46 15.01 4.24 -8.01
CA GLY A 46 15.16 2.80 -7.83
C GLY A 46 14.02 1.96 -8.38
N GLY A 47 13.16 2.55 -9.21
CA GLY A 47 12.05 1.87 -9.92
C GLY A 47 10.79 1.71 -9.07
N GLY A 48 10.66 2.52 -8.03
CA GLY A 48 9.41 2.66 -7.29
C GLY A 48 8.51 3.74 -7.88
N VAL A 49 7.30 3.81 -7.37
CA VAL A 49 6.38 4.94 -7.50
C VAL A 49 5.95 5.29 -6.10
N TYR A 50 5.78 6.58 -5.81
CA TYR A 50 5.27 7.00 -4.52
C TYR A 50 3.96 7.76 -4.62
N LEU A 51 3.21 7.75 -3.53
CA LEU A 51 1.98 8.49 -3.32
C LEU A 51 2.04 9.24 -2.00
N ASN A 52 1.86 10.56 -2.04
CA ASN A 52 1.69 11.40 -0.85
C ASN A 52 0.23 11.46 -0.42
N MET A 53 0.00 11.30 0.87
CA MET A 53 -1.32 11.30 1.49
C MET A 53 -1.32 12.03 2.84
N GLU A 54 -2.50 12.46 3.27
CA GLU A 54 -2.69 13.07 4.57
C GLU A 54 -2.41 12.10 5.72
N ARG A 55 -1.79 12.60 6.80
CA ARG A 55 -1.37 11.76 7.94
C ARG A 55 -2.49 11.04 8.67
N TYR A 56 -3.69 11.60 8.69
CA TYR A 56 -4.84 10.96 9.33
C TYR A 56 -5.27 9.66 8.61
N LEU A 57 -4.77 9.39 7.40
CA LEU A 57 -5.06 8.18 6.64
C LEU A 57 -4.23 6.97 7.07
N TYR A 58 -3.30 7.11 8.02
CA TYR A 58 -2.51 5.97 8.54
C TYR A 58 -3.37 4.74 8.90
N PRO A 59 -4.51 4.88 9.62
CA PRO A 59 -5.35 3.73 9.95
C PRO A 59 -5.92 3.04 8.70
N MET A 60 -6.12 3.76 7.59
CA MET A 60 -6.58 3.19 6.33
C MET A 60 -5.48 2.39 5.64
N VAL A 61 -4.21 2.79 5.81
CA VAL A 61 -3.06 2.01 5.34
C VAL A 61 -2.95 0.69 6.08
N VAL A 62 -3.07 0.71 7.40
CA VAL A 62 -3.07 -0.51 8.23
C VAL A 62 -4.23 -1.43 7.83
N LYS A 63 -5.43 -0.87 7.64
CA LYS A 63 -6.61 -1.62 7.20
C LYS A 63 -6.41 -2.24 5.82
N TYR A 64 -5.79 -1.52 4.88
CA TYR A 64 -5.46 -2.05 3.57
C TYR A 64 -4.55 -3.28 3.68
N CYS A 65 -3.45 -3.20 4.45
CA CYS A 65 -2.56 -4.35 4.67
C CYS A 65 -3.35 -5.56 5.20
N TYR A 66 -4.17 -5.36 6.22
CA TYR A 66 -5.01 -6.43 6.77
C TYR A 66 -5.91 -7.08 5.71
N ASN A 67 -6.57 -6.26 4.88
CA ASN A 67 -7.44 -6.75 3.81
C ASN A 67 -6.69 -7.51 2.70
N GLN A 68 -5.39 -7.27 2.54
CA GLN A 68 -4.52 -8.03 1.65
C GLN A 68 -3.92 -9.28 2.30
N ASN A 69 -4.45 -9.72 3.46
CA ASN A 69 -3.83 -10.77 4.29
C ASN A 69 -2.36 -10.48 4.65
N ALA A 70 -2.00 -9.20 4.70
CA ALA A 70 -0.67 -8.68 4.98
C ALA A 70 -0.64 -8.00 6.36
N ARG A 71 0.56 -7.64 6.82
CA ARG A 71 0.77 -6.93 8.10
C ARG A 71 1.70 -5.76 7.90
N LEU A 72 1.45 -4.67 8.61
CA LEU A 72 2.39 -3.56 8.70
C LEU A 72 3.40 -3.84 9.81
N ILE A 73 4.67 -4.00 9.46
CA ILE A 73 5.78 -4.29 10.38
C ILE A 73 6.84 -3.24 10.15
N GLU A 74 7.22 -2.54 11.21
CA GLU A 74 8.00 -1.30 11.12
C GLU A 74 7.32 -0.30 10.16
N ASN A 75 7.90 -0.13 8.97
CA ASN A 75 7.44 0.74 7.90
C ASN A 75 7.09 -0.05 6.62
N TRP A 76 6.89 -1.36 6.70
CA TRP A 76 6.62 -2.21 5.53
C TRP A 76 5.30 -2.95 5.65
N CYS A 77 4.50 -2.91 4.58
CA CYS A 77 3.37 -3.82 4.43
C CYS A 77 3.88 -5.13 3.82
N VAL A 78 3.74 -6.23 4.54
CA VAL A 78 4.37 -7.51 4.18
C VAL A 78 3.32 -8.62 4.10
N ASP A 79 3.33 -9.38 3.00
CA ASP A 79 2.42 -10.49 2.78
C ASP A 79 2.73 -11.73 3.65
N GLN A 80 1.93 -12.77 3.52
CA GLN A 80 2.12 -14.03 4.27
C GLN A 80 3.42 -14.76 3.92
N ASN A 81 4.00 -14.48 2.75
CA ASN A 81 5.27 -15.03 2.28
C ASN A 81 6.47 -14.16 2.67
N GLN A 82 6.26 -13.17 3.54
CA GLN A 82 7.28 -12.23 4.00
C GLN A 82 7.83 -11.33 2.89
N LYS A 83 7.05 -11.11 1.81
CA LYS A 83 7.42 -10.23 0.71
C LYS A 83 6.84 -8.83 0.91
N PRO A 84 7.62 -7.77 0.61
CA PRO A 84 7.13 -6.40 0.74
C PRO A 84 6.13 -6.08 -0.37
N LEU A 85 4.95 -5.58 0.03
CA LEU A 85 3.96 -5.02 -0.88
C LEU A 85 4.26 -3.55 -1.17
N PHE A 86 4.48 -2.76 -0.11
CA PHE A 86 4.89 -1.37 -0.19
C PHE A 86 5.58 -0.93 1.11
N ARG A 87 6.33 0.17 1.03
CA ARG A 87 6.91 0.87 2.18
C ARG A 87 6.03 2.07 2.53
N LEU A 88 5.85 2.31 3.81
CA LEU A 88 5.18 3.47 4.37
C LEU A 88 6.20 4.35 5.08
N THR A 89 6.50 5.52 4.54
CA THR A 89 7.35 6.51 5.21
C THR A 89 6.58 7.79 5.50
N ASN A 90 7.22 8.74 6.19
CA ASN A 90 6.71 10.08 6.40
C ASN A 90 7.68 11.08 5.79
N THR A 91 7.18 12.09 5.09
CA THR A 91 8.02 13.26 4.81
C THR A 91 8.19 14.05 6.11
N PRO A 92 9.39 14.57 6.43
CA PRO A 92 9.54 15.48 7.56
C PRO A 92 8.71 16.76 7.31
N SER A 93 8.07 17.27 8.35
CA SER A 93 7.53 18.64 8.32
C SER A 93 8.69 19.62 8.19
N GLY A 94 8.51 20.67 7.40
CA GLY A 94 9.57 21.66 7.21
C GLY A 94 9.06 22.96 6.64
N THR A 95 9.98 23.79 6.17
CA THR A 95 9.67 24.98 5.39
C THR A 95 10.42 24.93 4.07
N VAL A 96 9.74 25.21 2.97
CA VAL A 96 10.36 25.33 1.64
C VAL A 96 10.44 26.81 1.26
N PRO A 97 11.59 27.28 0.74
CA PRO A 97 11.69 28.64 0.23
C PRO A 97 10.89 28.75 -1.07
N VAL A 98 9.95 29.68 -1.12
CA VAL A 98 9.17 30.01 -2.31
C VAL A 98 9.59 31.40 -2.78
N TYR A 99 9.83 31.54 -4.08
CA TYR A 99 10.19 32.81 -4.71
C TYR A 99 8.99 33.36 -5.47
N VAL A 100 8.49 34.52 -5.06
CA VAL A 100 7.42 35.24 -5.77
C VAL A 100 7.85 36.69 -5.93
N ASN A 101 7.83 37.19 -7.17
CA ASN A 101 8.16 38.57 -7.51
C ASN A 101 9.50 39.06 -6.90
N GLY A 102 10.55 38.23 -6.97
CA GLY A 102 11.88 38.59 -6.48
C GLY A 102 12.05 38.56 -4.95
N THR A 103 11.01 38.19 -4.20
CA THR A 103 11.07 38.01 -2.74
C THR A 103 11.04 36.52 -2.40
N SER A 104 11.86 36.08 -1.46
CA SER A 104 11.79 34.73 -0.90
C SER A 104 11.07 34.73 0.44
N PHE A 105 10.18 33.77 0.63
CA PHE A 105 9.57 33.49 1.94
C PHE A 105 9.49 31.99 2.18
N ASN A 106 9.61 31.62 3.44
CA ASN A 106 9.55 30.23 3.88
C ASN A 106 8.09 29.81 4.05
N THR A 107 7.63 28.90 3.21
CA THR A 107 6.26 28.35 3.30
C THR A 107 6.30 27.05 4.10
N PRO A 108 5.45 26.87 5.13
CA PRO A 108 5.32 25.61 5.83
C PRO A 108 4.91 24.48 4.86
N MET A 109 5.63 23.37 4.92
CA MET A 109 5.29 22.14 4.22
C MET A 109 4.75 21.14 5.25
N ALA A 110 3.50 20.72 5.07
CA ALA A 110 2.89 19.69 5.89
C ALA A 110 3.66 18.37 5.73
N SER A 111 3.70 17.60 6.81
CA SER A 111 4.21 16.23 6.77
C SER A 111 3.15 15.30 6.20
N PHE A 112 3.54 14.48 5.23
CA PHE A 112 2.68 13.51 4.55
C PHE A 112 3.06 12.09 4.92
N LEU A 113 2.08 11.20 4.86
CA LEU A 113 2.36 9.78 4.67
C LEU A 113 2.75 9.56 3.22
N VAL A 114 3.77 8.73 3.03
CA VAL A 114 4.28 8.39 1.71
C VAL A 114 4.22 6.88 1.56
N ILE A 115 3.39 6.42 0.62
CA ILE A 115 3.41 5.03 0.18
C ILE A 115 4.42 4.93 -0.95
N ILE A 116 5.39 4.02 -0.86
CA ILE A 116 6.33 3.70 -1.93
C ILE A 116 6.09 2.25 -2.33
N GLU A 117 5.69 2.07 -3.58
CA GLU A 117 5.34 0.79 -4.19
C GLU A 117 6.23 0.56 -5.41
N ARG A 118 6.30 -0.68 -5.92
CA ARG A 118 6.96 -0.94 -7.21
C ARG A 118 6.27 -0.19 -8.35
N SER A 119 7.03 0.14 -9.40
CA SER A 119 6.42 0.53 -10.67
C SER A 119 5.80 -0.68 -11.39
N ASP A 120 4.85 -0.41 -12.30
CA ASP A 120 4.25 -1.41 -13.19
C ASP A 120 5.28 -2.10 -14.11
N SER A 121 6.44 -1.46 -14.32
CA SER A 121 7.54 -1.98 -15.13
C SER A 121 8.45 -2.96 -14.38
N MET A 122 8.20 -3.23 -13.10
CA MET A 122 9.08 -4.01 -12.23
C MET A 122 8.44 -5.34 -11.78
N THR A 123 9.18 -6.42 -11.93
CA THR A 123 8.78 -7.75 -11.44
C THR A 123 8.84 -7.86 -9.92
N ASP A 124 8.19 -8.88 -9.35
CA ASP A 124 8.24 -9.15 -7.89
C ASP A 124 9.69 -9.36 -7.39
N ALA A 125 10.53 -10.01 -8.20
CA ALA A 125 11.91 -10.30 -7.84
C ALA A 125 12.77 -9.03 -7.87
N GLU A 126 12.60 -8.19 -8.89
CA GLU A 126 13.27 -6.90 -8.97
C GLU A 126 12.82 -5.97 -7.84
N TRP A 127 11.54 -6.00 -7.47
CA TRP A 127 11.02 -5.23 -6.34
C TRP A 127 11.63 -5.69 -5.02
N LEU A 128 11.67 -7.01 -4.77
CA LEU A 128 12.33 -7.54 -3.57
C LEU A 128 13.80 -7.14 -3.52
N ALA A 129 14.50 -7.21 -4.66
CA ALA A 129 15.89 -6.78 -4.75
C ALA A 129 16.05 -5.26 -4.49
N ALA A 130 15.15 -4.42 -5.02
CA ALA A 130 15.18 -2.98 -4.77
C ALA A 130 14.84 -2.66 -3.30
N ALA A 131 13.85 -3.33 -2.72
CA ALA A 131 13.47 -3.22 -1.32
C ALA A 131 14.68 -3.47 -0.41
N ILE A 132 15.41 -4.57 -0.65
CA ILE A 132 16.59 -4.95 0.15
C ILE A 132 17.75 -3.98 -0.08
N ASN A 133 18.11 -3.73 -1.34
CA ASN A 133 19.36 -3.04 -1.67
C ASN A 133 19.25 -1.51 -1.65
N LYS A 134 18.05 -0.94 -1.70
CA LYS A 134 17.83 0.52 -1.85
C LYS A 134 16.89 1.12 -0.81
N TYR A 135 15.94 0.35 -0.29
CA TYR A 135 14.87 0.88 0.55
C TYR A 135 14.87 0.35 1.99
N GLU A 136 15.95 -0.31 2.41
CA GLU A 136 16.17 -0.73 3.80
C GLU A 136 15.21 -1.83 4.27
N PHE A 137 14.69 -2.65 3.35
CA PHE A 137 13.95 -3.85 3.72
C PHE A 137 14.92 -4.92 4.24
N ASP A 138 14.76 -5.31 5.51
CA ASP A 138 15.54 -6.38 6.13
C ASP A 138 14.63 -7.59 6.43
N PRO A 139 14.69 -8.67 5.62
CA PRO A 139 13.86 -9.86 5.83
C PRO A 139 14.01 -10.47 7.22
N LYS A 140 15.19 -10.36 7.86
CA LYS A 140 15.42 -10.93 9.19
C LYS A 140 14.69 -10.14 10.27
N LYS A 141 14.72 -8.81 10.19
CA LYS A 141 13.95 -7.94 11.10
C LYS A 141 12.46 -8.15 10.94
N ILE A 142 12.00 -8.27 9.69
CA ILE A 142 10.59 -8.56 9.40
C ILE A 142 10.17 -9.90 10.01
N ALA A 143 10.96 -10.96 9.84
CA ALA A 143 10.66 -12.26 10.44
C ALA A 143 10.58 -12.20 11.97
N ALA A 144 11.50 -11.47 12.62
CA ALA A 144 11.47 -11.26 14.07
C ALA A 144 10.22 -10.47 14.51
N GLY A 145 9.84 -9.42 13.77
CA GLY A 145 8.63 -8.65 14.02
C GLY A 145 7.34 -9.47 13.92
N ILE A 146 7.28 -10.45 13.00
CA ILE A 146 6.14 -11.37 12.90
C ILE A 146 6.04 -12.27 14.15
N GLN A 147 7.17 -12.74 14.68
CA GLN A 147 7.21 -13.61 15.86
C GLN A 147 6.73 -12.87 17.11
N ALA A 148 7.23 -11.65 17.34
CA ALA A 148 6.86 -10.82 18.49
C ALA A 148 5.37 -10.42 18.53
N GLN A 149 4.66 -10.45 17.40
CA GLN A 149 3.21 -10.16 17.34
C GLN A 149 2.32 -11.40 17.56
N LYS A 150 2.91 -12.59 17.73
CA LYS A 150 2.18 -13.84 18.00
C LYS A 150 2.21 -14.23 19.49
N GLU A 151 3.04 -13.57 20.28
CA GLU A 151 3.14 -13.70 21.74
C GLU A 151 2.16 -12.74 22.43
#